data_AF-A0A7C1YYQ2-F1
#
_entry.id   AF-A0A7C1YYQ2-F1
#
_cell.length_a   1.000
_cell.length_b   1.000
_cell.length_c   1.000
_cell.angle_alpha   90.00
_cell.angle_beta   90.00
_cell.angle_gamma   90.00
#
_symmetry.space_group_name_H-M   'P 1'
#
loop_
_entity.id
_entity.type
_entity.pdbx_description
1 polymer ?
#
loop_
_entity_poly.entity_id
_entity_poly.type
_entity_poly.pdbx_seq_one_letter_code
_entity_poly.pdbx_strand_id
1 'polypeptide(L)'
;MSQDLRTPEKRAVGKIGSAGARILRYQRSIVVLLAFVGILSSILLYIALRRSELAMISTDFETAARERISVLRDHIKQDIQTLDYLAGFYGSSQKVERSEFREFTRQFLQKNSDIYSLQWLPLVRDQERAAYEALARKDGLADFQINEERGREHR
;
A
#
# COMPACT_ATOMS: atom_id res chain seq x y z
N MET A 1 87.02 -30.54 -51.35
CA MET A 1 85.86 -29.79 -51.86
C MET A 1 84.84 -30.80 -52.38
N SER A 2 83.86 -31.17 -51.55
CA SER A 2 82.63 -31.84 -51.98
C SER A 2 81.62 -31.71 -50.83
N GLN A 3 80.50 -31.07 -51.18
CA GLN A 3 79.50 -30.45 -50.32
C GLN A 3 78.63 -31.46 -49.56
N ASP A 4 78.37 -31.09 -48.30
CA ASP A 4 77.44 -31.69 -47.35
C ASP A 4 75.98 -31.60 -47.87
N LEU A 5 75.38 -32.74 -48.21
CA LEU A 5 73.97 -32.89 -48.57
C LEU A 5 73.11 -32.94 -47.30
N ARG A 6 72.83 -31.77 -46.69
CA ARG A 6 71.79 -31.65 -45.67
C ARG A 6 70.40 -31.64 -46.30
N THR A 7 69.72 -32.77 -46.18
CA THR A 7 68.31 -33.04 -46.49
C THR A 7 67.34 -31.93 -46.05
N PRO A 8 66.41 -31.47 -46.92
CA PRO A 8 65.44 -30.40 -46.66
C PRO A 8 64.20 -30.78 -45.81
N GLU A 9 64.13 -32.01 -45.30
CA GLU A 9 62.88 -32.59 -44.78
C GLU A 9 62.40 -31.95 -43.46
N LYS A 10 63.29 -31.46 -42.60
CA LYS A 10 62.93 -30.97 -41.25
C LYS A 10 62.25 -29.59 -41.22
N ARG A 11 62.30 -28.79 -42.30
CA ARG A 11 61.66 -27.46 -42.35
C ARG A 11 60.17 -27.50 -42.74
N ALA A 12 59.72 -28.50 -43.49
CA ALA A 12 58.33 -28.59 -43.93
C ALA A 12 57.37 -28.99 -42.79
N VAL A 13 57.83 -29.85 -41.88
CA VAL A 13 57.02 -30.39 -40.77
C VAL A 13 56.63 -29.30 -39.75
N GLY A 14 57.50 -28.31 -39.49
CA GLY A 14 57.21 -27.23 -38.53
C GLY A 14 56.22 -26.16 -39.02
N LYS A 15 56.14 -25.92 -40.35
CA LYS A 15 55.19 -24.94 -40.92
C LYS A 15 53.76 -25.48 -40.98
N ILE A 16 53.58 -26.78 -41.17
CA ILE A 16 52.26 -27.43 -41.23
C ILE A 16 51.62 -27.49 -39.84
N GLY A 17 52.40 -27.79 -38.79
CA GLY A 17 51.91 -27.80 -37.40
C GLY A 17 51.43 -26.44 -36.88
N SER A 18 52.07 -25.34 -37.28
CA SER A 18 51.66 -23.98 -36.87
C SER A 18 50.49 -23.40 -37.67
N ALA A 19 50.24 -23.89 -38.90
CA ALA A 19 49.06 -23.52 -39.68
C ALA A 19 47.79 -24.21 -39.13
N GLY A 20 47.86 -25.51 -38.83
CA GLY A 20 46.76 -26.26 -38.20
C GLY A 20 46.42 -25.73 -36.81
N ALA A 21 47.43 -25.38 -36.00
CA ALA A 21 47.22 -24.76 -34.70
C ALA A 21 46.52 -23.39 -34.78
N ARG A 22 46.76 -22.60 -35.83
CA ARG A 22 46.08 -21.31 -36.05
C ARG A 22 44.61 -21.48 -36.42
N ILE A 23 44.29 -22.45 -37.29
CA ILE A 23 42.90 -22.76 -37.69
C ILE A 23 42.11 -23.32 -36.51
N LEU A 24 42.69 -24.23 -35.72
CA LEU A 24 42.07 -24.77 -34.51
C LEU A 24 41.87 -23.69 -33.43
N ARG A 25 42.80 -22.74 -33.28
CA ARG A 25 42.62 -21.57 -32.41
C ARG A 25 41.49 -20.67 -32.90
N TYR A 26 41.38 -20.45 -34.21
CA TYR A 26 40.32 -19.62 -34.79
C TYR A 26 38.93 -20.25 -34.62
N GLN A 27 38.79 -21.56 -34.84
CA GLN A 27 37.54 -22.29 -34.58
C GLN A 27 37.14 -22.23 -33.11
N ARG A 28 38.09 -22.41 -32.18
CA ARG A 28 37.82 -22.28 -30.73
C ARG A 28 37.38 -20.87 -30.36
N SER A 29 38.00 -19.83 -30.92
CA SER A 29 37.61 -18.43 -30.66
C SER A 29 36.20 -18.11 -31.11
N ILE A 30 35.74 -18.64 -32.25
CA ILE A 30 34.37 -18.45 -32.75
C ILE A 30 33.35 -19.08 -31.79
N VAL A 31 33.60 -20.31 -31.35
CA VAL A 31 32.69 -21.00 -30.40
C VAL A 31 32.62 -20.26 -29.08
N VAL A 32 33.75 -19.78 -28.56
CA VAL A 32 33.80 -18.97 -27.35
C VAL A 32 33.03 -17.66 -27.53
N LEU A 33 33.19 -16.97 -28.66
CA LEU A 33 32.47 -15.73 -28.94
C LEU A 33 30.95 -15.95 -28.97
N LEU A 34 30.48 -17.00 -29.65
CA LEU A 34 29.06 -17.35 -29.70
C LEU A 34 28.51 -17.68 -28.30
N ALA A 35 29.27 -18.42 -27.50
CA ALA A 35 28.89 -18.70 -26.11
C ALA A 35 28.78 -17.41 -25.29
N PHE A 36 29.74 -16.48 -25.45
CA PHE A 36 29.70 -15.18 -24.79
C PHE A 36 28.50 -14.33 -25.22
N VAL A 37 28.16 -14.31 -26.51
CA VAL A 37 26.98 -13.60 -27.02
C VAL A 37 25.70 -14.20 -26.45
N GLY A 38 25.59 -15.53 -26.39
CA GLY A 38 24.43 -16.21 -25.80
C GLY A 38 24.27 -15.91 -24.31
N ILE A 39 25.37 -15.95 -23.55
CA ILE A 39 25.38 -15.61 -22.12
C ILE A 39 25.00 -14.13 -21.93
N LEU A 40 25.61 -13.23 -22.69
CA LEU A 40 25.33 -11.80 -22.60
C LEU A 40 23.87 -11.50 -22.95
N SER A 41 23.34 -12.12 -24.01
CA SER A 41 21.94 -12.01 -24.40
C SER A 41 21.01 -12.52 -23.30
N SER A 42 21.32 -13.68 -22.70
CA SER A 42 20.54 -14.25 -21.60
C SER A 42 20.53 -13.33 -20.37
N ILE A 43 21.68 -12.73 -20.02
CA ILE A 43 21.78 -11.77 -18.91
C ILE A 43 20.95 -10.51 -19.19
N LEU A 44 21.02 -9.97 -20.41
CA LEU A 44 20.26 -8.78 -20.80
C LEU A 44 18.75 -9.03 -20.76
N LEU A 45 18.29 -10.16 -21.31
CA LEU A 45 16.88 -10.58 -21.25
C LEU A 45 16.42 -10.76 -19.80
N TYR A 46 17.22 -11.42 -18.97
CA TYR A 46 16.93 -11.59 -17.55
C TYR A 46 16.78 -10.25 -16.83
N ILE A 47 17.69 -9.30 -17.04
CA ILE A 47 17.62 -7.96 -16.42
C ILE A 47 16.36 -7.21 -16.90
N ALA A 48 16.06 -7.25 -18.19
CA ALA A 48 14.88 -6.58 -18.76
C ALA A 48 13.59 -7.15 -18.17
N LEU A 49 13.46 -8.48 -18.13
CA LEU A 49 12.30 -9.16 -17.57
C LEU A 49 12.14 -8.87 -16.07
N ARG A 50 13.23 -8.94 -15.29
CA ARG A 50 13.21 -8.64 -13.86
C ARG A 50 12.78 -7.21 -13.55
N ARG A 51 13.22 -6.24 -14.36
CA ARG A 51 12.78 -4.84 -14.21
C ARG A 51 11.29 -4.68 -14.47
N SER A 52 10.77 -5.36 -15.49
CA SER A 52 9.34 -5.39 -15.80
C SER A 52 8.52 -6.01 -14.68
N GLU A 53 8.95 -7.16 -14.16
CA GLU A 53 8.28 -7.85 -13.05
C GLU A 53 8.19 -6.95 -11.81
N LEU A 54 9.30 -6.33 -11.42
CA LEU A 54 9.34 -5.44 -10.25
C LEU A 54 8.47 -4.19 -10.43
N ALA A 55 8.49 -3.58 -11.63
CA ALA A 55 7.65 -2.42 -11.93
C ALA A 55 6.15 -2.77 -11.90
N MET A 56 5.79 -3.95 -12.41
CA MET A 56 4.42 -4.45 -12.39
C MET A 56 3.94 -4.69 -10.96
N ILE A 57 4.72 -5.40 -10.13
CA ILE A 57 4.39 -5.64 -8.71
C ILE A 57 4.18 -4.33 -7.96
N SER A 58 5.04 -3.33 -8.17
CA SER A 58 4.90 -2.01 -7.53
C SER A 58 3.61 -1.32 -7.96
N THR A 59 3.28 -1.36 -9.25
CA THR A 59 2.09 -0.71 -9.81
C THR A 59 0.80 -1.38 -9.31
N ASP A 60 0.78 -2.70 -9.24
CA ASP A 60 -0.35 -3.48 -8.72
C ASP A 60 -0.56 -3.20 -7.23
N PHE A 61 0.54 -3.16 -6.45
CA PHE A 61 0.49 -2.81 -5.04
C PHE A 61 -0.06 -1.40 -4.83
N GLU A 62 0.48 -0.41 -5.54
CA GLU A 62 0.02 0.97 -5.41
C GLU A 62 -1.45 1.13 -5.80
N THR A 63 -1.89 0.43 -6.85
CA THR A 63 -3.29 0.49 -7.30
C THR A 63 -4.21 -0.11 -6.25
N ALA A 64 -3.87 -1.30 -5.72
CA ALA A 64 -4.63 -1.90 -4.63
C ALA A 64 -4.62 -1.05 -3.35
N ALA A 65 -3.50 -0.38 -3.04
CA ALA A 65 -3.40 0.53 -1.91
C ALA A 65 -4.29 1.76 -2.11
N ARG A 66 -4.27 2.38 -3.29
CA ARG A 66 -5.11 3.53 -3.64
C ARG A 66 -6.60 3.19 -3.56
N GLU A 67 -6.99 2.02 -4.08
CA GLU A 67 -8.38 1.55 -4.02
C GLU A 67 -8.86 1.42 -2.57
N ARG A 68 -8.07 0.76 -1.72
CA ARG A 68 -8.38 0.61 -0.28
C ARG A 68 -8.45 1.94 0.45
N ILE A 69 -7.52 2.86 0.17
CA ILE A 69 -7.52 4.20 0.76
C ILE A 69 -8.76 4.98 0.30
N SER A 70 -9.18 4.83 -0.96
CA SER A 70 -10.39 5.48 -1.47
C SER A 70 -11.63 4.99 -0.73
N VAL A 71 -11.80 3.67 -0.59
CA VAL A 71 -12.92 3.07 0.14
C VAL A 71 -12.97 3.59 1.58
N LEU A 72 -11.84 3.59 2.29
CA LEU A 72 -11.77 4.11 3.65
C LEU A 72 -12.13 5.61 3.73
N ARG A 73 -11.63 6.40 2.79
CA ARG A 73 -11.92 7.84 2.72
C ARG A 73 -13.41 8.09 2.46
N ASP A 74 -14.03 7.30 1.58
CA ASP A 74 -15.44 7.43 1.25
C ASP A 74 -16.32 7.06 2.44
N HIS A 75 -15.97 6.01 3.20
CA HIS A 75 -16.65 5.64 4.45
C HIS A 75 -16.57 6.77 5.49
N ILE A 76 -15.36 7.27 5.77
CA ILE A 76 -15.17 8.39 6.71
C ILE A 76 -15.97 9.62 6.29
N LYS A 77 -15.99 9.92 4.98
CA LYS A 77 -16.74 11.06 4.45
C LYS A 77 -18.26 10.89 4.64
N GLN A 78 -18.78 9.68 4.46
CA GLN A 78 -20.20 9.36 4.71
C GLN A 78 -20.54 9.49 6.21
N ASP A 79 -19.64 9.05 7.09
CA ASP A 79 -19.81 9.20 8.54
C ASP A 79 -19.83 10.68 8.94
N ILE A 80 -18.94 11.50 8.37
CA ILE A 80 -18.95 12.97 8.60
C ILE A 80 -20.24 13.60 8.06
N GLN A 81 -20.72 13.20 6.88
CA GLN A 81 -21.99 13.71 6.33
C GLN A 81 -23.19 13.37 7.23
N THR A 82 -23.14 12.24 7.94
CA THR A 82 -24.16 11.91 8.95
C THR A 82 -24.22 12.96 10.06
N LEU A 83 -23.08 13.53 10.45
CA LEU A 83 -23.01 14.62 11.42
C LEU A 83 -23.62 15.92 10.87
N ASP A 84 -23.43 16.22 9.58
CA ASP A 84 -24.07 17.38 8.94
C ASP A 84 -25.60 17.27 8.96
N TYR A 85 -26.15 16.07 8.72
CA TYR A 85 -27.58 15.81 8.85
C TYR A 85 -28.07 15.99 10.29
N LEU A 86 -27.29 15.54 11.28
CA LEU A 86 -27.61 15.75 12.69
C LEU A 86 -27.59 17.23 13.08
N ALA A 87 -26.62 17.99 12.57
CA ALA A 87 -26.55 19.43 12.77
C ALA A 87 -27.78 20.15 12.17
N GLY A 88 -28.20 19.77 10.96
CA GLY A 88 -29.40 20.31 10.32
C GLY A 88 -30.70 19.95 11.06
N PHE A 89 -30.81 18.71 11.52
CA PHE A 89 -31.95 18.25 12.33
C PHE A 89 -32.07 19.06 13.63
N TYR A 90 -30.95 19.30 14.32
CA TYR A 90 -30.95 20.12 15.52
C TYR A 90 -31.24 21.60 15.23
N GLY A 91 -30.60 22.17 14.20
CA GLY A 91 -30.77 23.58 13.82
C GLY A 91 -32.18 23.95 13.36
N SER A 92 -32.98 22.97 12.93
CA SER A 92 -34.39 23.16 12.55
C SER A 92 -35.38 22.89 13.69
N SER A 93 -34.91 22.42 14.85
CA SER A 93 -35.74 22.03 15.99
C SER A 93 -35.66 23.06 17.12
N GLN A 94 -36.79 23.41 17.74
CA GLN A 94 -36.80 24.29 18.93
C GLN A 94 -36.28 23.57 20.18
N LYS A 95 -36.58 22.28 20.28
CA LYS A 95 -36.11 21.36 21.31
C LYS A 95 -36.14 19.96 20.71
N VAL A 96 -35.08 19.19 20.89
CA VAL A 96 -35.01 17.79 20.45
C VAL A 96 -35.20 16.90 21.67
N GLU A 97 -36.21 16.04 21.65
CA GLU A 97 -36.41 15.02 22.69
C GLU A 97 -35.48 13.82 22.48
N ARG A 98 -35.14 13.12 23.56
CA ARG A 98 -34.27 11.93 23.50
C ARG A 98 -34.85 10.80 22.64
N SER A 99 -36.18 10.67 22.63
CA SER A 99 -36.95 9.73 21.80
C SER A 99 -36.79 10.06 20.31
N GLU A 100 -36.98 11.33 19.94
CA GLU A 100 -36.85 11.83 18.57
C GLU A 100 -35.41 11.63 18.05
N PHE A 101 -34.41 12.00 18.86
CA PHE A 101 -33.01 11.77 18.50
C PHE A 101 -32.71 10.29 18.28
N ARG A 102 -33.23 9.40 19.14
CA ARG A 102 -33.05 7.96 19.02
C ARG A 102 -33.68 7.41 17.74
N GLU A 103 -34.87 7.89 17.39
CA GLU A 103 -35.55 7.45 16.16
C GLU A 103 -34.80 7.96 14.92
N PHE A 104 -34.41 9.24 14.91
CA PHE A 104 -33.68 9.85 13.80
C PHE A 104 -32.32 9.17 13.57
N THR A 105 -31.58 8.84 14.64
CA THR A 105 -30.24 8.22 14.55
C THR A 105 -30.27 6.73 14.21
N ARG A 106 -31.38 6.03 14.49
CA ARG A 106 -31.50 4.57 14.31
C ARG A 106 -31.12 4.12 12.89
N GLN A 107 -31.61 4.81 11.86
CA GLN A 107 -31.35 4.44 10.47
C GLN A 107 -29.86 4.58 10.09
N PHE A 108 -29.13 5.51 10.69
CA PHE A 108 -27.71 5.73 10.39
C PHE A 108 -26.87 4.63 11.06
N LEU A 109 -27.18 4.29 12.32
CA LEU A 109 -26.53 3.19 13.03
C LEU A 109 -26.79 1.81 12.40
N GLN A 110 -27.96 1.62 11.77
CA GLN A 110 -28.27 0.38 11.05
C GLN A 110 -27.55 0.26 9.71
N LYS A 111 -27.32 1.39 9.01
CA LYS A 111 -26.68 1.42 7.70
C LYS A 111 -25.16 1.43 7.78
N ASN A 112 -24.60 2.06 8.81
CA ASN A 112 -23.16 2.26 8.95
C ASN A 112 -22.62 1.45 10.13
N SER A 113 -22.07 0.27 9.85
CA SER A 113 -21.43 -0.60 10.86
C SER A 113 -20.20 0.02 11.52
N ASP A 114 -19.63 1.04 10.88
CA ASP A 114 -18.39 1.69 11.30
C ASP A 114 -18.64 2.70 12.43
N ILE A 115 -19.92 3.09 12.66
CA ILE A 115 -20.33 4.01 13.70
C ILE A 115 -20.73 3.24 14.96
N TYR A 116 -19.91 3.32 16.02
CA TYR A 116 -20.24 2.70 17.31
C TYR A 116 -21.41 3.39 18.02
N SER A 117 -21.43 4.73 18.04
CA SER A 117 -22.49 5.50 18.70
C SER A 117 -22.59 6.92 18.14
N LEU A 118 -23.81 7.44 18.06
CA LEU A 118 -24.09 8.86 17.80
C LEU A 118 -24.66 9.48 19.08
N GLN A 119 -24.07 10.60 19.51
CA GLN A 119 -24.44 11.25 20.77
C GLN A 119 -24.61 12.75 20.55
N TRP A 120 -25.64 13.30 21.19
CA TRP A 120 -25.83 14.74 21.31
C TRP A 120 -25.49 15.16 22.74
N LEU A 121 -24.52 16.05 22.88
CA LEU A 121 -24.03 16.56 24.15
C LEU A 121 -24.29 18.07 24.20
N PRO A 122 -25.38 18.53 24.82
CA PRO A 122 -25.63 19.96 24.94
C PRO A 122 -24.64 20.59 25.91
N LEU A 123 -24.27 21.84 25.61
CA LEU A 123 -23.51 22.66 26.55
C LEU A 123 -24.43 23.07 27.70
N VAL A 124 -24.17 22.56 28.90
CA VAL A 124 -24.93 22.86 30.12
C VAL A 124 -24.06 23.74 31.02
N ARG A 125 -24.55 24.93 31.38
CA ARG A 125 -23.84 25.78 32.35
C ARG A 125 -24.01 25.23 33.75
N ASP A 126 -23.08 25.55 34.65
CA ASP A 126 -23.13 25.06 36.04
C ASP A 126 -24.46 25.40 36.73
N GLN A 127 -24.97 26.62 36.53
CA GLN A 127 -26.28 27.07 37.03
C GLN A 127 -27.49 26.27 36.47
N GLU A 128 -27.35 25.65 35.31
CA GLU A 128 -28.40 24.86 34.64
C GLU A 128 -28.29 23.36 34.95
N ARG A 129 -27.17 22.92 35.54
CA ARG A 129 -26.84 21.51 35.75
C ARG A 129 -27.92 20.76 36.51
N ALA A 130 -28.37 21.28 37.66
CA ALA A 130 -29.36 20.61 38.49
C ALA A 130 -30.71 20.43 37.76
N ALA A 131 -31.13 21.46 37.01
CA ALA A 131 -32.36 21.39 36.21
C ALA A 131 -32.23 20.40 35.05
N TYR A 132 -31.07 20.39 34.37
CA TYR A 132 -30.79 19.46 33.27
C TYR A 132 -30.72 18.01 33.74
N GLU A 133 -30.08 17.73 34.87
CA GLU A 133 -30.05 16.39 35.46
C GLU A 133 -31.45 15.90 35.86
N ALA A 134 -32.27 16.76 36.46
CA ALA A 134 -33.64 16.43 36.80
C ALA A 134 -34.50 16.11 35.56
N LEU A 135 -34.34 16.90 34.48
CA LEU A 135 -34.98 16.63 33.18
C LEU A 135 -34.52 15.28 32.60
N ALA A 136 -33.23 14.99 32.61
CA ALA A 136 -32.69 13.73 32.09
C ALA A 136 -33.22 12.51 32.87
N ARG A 137 -33.36 12.62 34.20
CA ARG A 137 -33.97 11.57 35.04
C ARG A 137 -35.44 11.36 34.69
N LYS A 138 -36.19 12.46 34.48
CA LYS A 138 -37.59 12.41 34.04
C LYS A 138 -37.73 11.77 32.65
N ASP A 139 -36.76 11.96 31.77
CA ASP A 139 -36.71 11.39 30.42
C ASP A 139 -36.23 9.91 30.40
N GLY A 140 -36.12 9.25 31.56
CA GLY A 140 -35.86 7.81 31.67
C GLY A 140 -34.42 7.41 32.02
N LEU A 141 -33.54 8.37 32.32
CA LEU A 141 -32.18 8.09 32.79
C LEU A 141 -32.11 8.24 34.32
N ALA A 142 -32.65 7.25 35.05
CA ALA A 142 -32.87 7.32 36.49
C ALA A 142 -31.66 7.80 37.32
N ASP A 143 -30.45 7.36 36.95
CA ASP A 143 -29.21 7.67 37.66
C ASP A 143 -28.33 8.72 36.93
N PHE A 144 -28.92 9.54 36.07
CA PHE A 144 -28.16 10.54 35.33
C PHE A 144 -27.58 11.61 36.25
N GLN A 145 -26.27 11.81 36.12
CA GLN A 145 -25.53 12.87 36.79
C GLN A 145 -24.37 13.31 35.88
N ILE A 146 -24.15 14.61 35.78
CA ILE A 146 -22.97 15.14 35.10
C ILE A 146 -21.80 14.97 36.06
N ASN A 147 -20.74 14.29 35.64
CA ASN A 147 -19.55 14.09 36.46
C ASN A 147 -18.36 14.78 35.81
N GLU A 148 -17.44 15.27 36.63
CA GLU A 148 -16.17 15.79 36.15
C GLU A 148 -15.22 14.61 35.93
N GLU A 149 -14.82 14.37 34.68
CA GLU A 149 -13.69 13.48 34.41
C GLU A 149 -12.43 14.20 34.88
N ARG A 150 -11.87 13.77 36.00
CA ARG A 150 -10.54 14.20 36.43
C ARG A 150 -9.56 13.67 35.37
N GLY A 151 -9.07 14.56 34.50
CA GLY A 151 -8.20 14.20 33.40
C GLY A 151 -7.10 13.26 33.88
N ARG A 152 -6.99 12.09 33.26
CA ARG A 152 -5.89 11.15 33.53
C ARG A 152 -4.58 11.86 33.19
N GLU A 153 -3.87 12.30 34.22
CA GLU A 153 -2.45 12.67 34.12
C GLU A 153 -1.69 11.42 33.64
N HIS A 154 -1.43 11.34 32.34
CA HIS A 154 -0.47 10.40 31.78
C HIS A 154 0.92 10.82 32.27
N ARG A 155 1.43 10.14 33.31
CA ARG A 155 2.87 10.05 33.60
C ARG A 155 3.55 9.14 32.58
#